data_AF-A0A9E5AB89-F1
#
_entry.id   AF-A0A9E5AB89-F1
#
_cell.length_a   1.000
_cell.length_b   1.000
_cell.length_c   1.000
_cell.angle_alpha   90.00
_cell.angle_beta   90.00
_cell.angle_gamma   90.00
#
_symmetry.space_group_name_H-M   'P 1'
#
loop_
_entity.id
_entity.type
_entity.pdbx_description
1 polymer ?
#
loop_
_entity_poly.entity_id
_entity_poly.type
_entity_poly.pdbx_seq_one_letter_code
_entity_poly.pdbx_strand_id
1 'polypeptide(L)'
;MARYAFNENSPPTEARAQHSTHLWQMVVRGFGFVLMLVGLWIALAVMLEAWSLYRTPAGIERMAKAIERGSNLDQTLARVSRNTTTPDEATSTATVPAVPAAAAETDSVLGFRLSYFVAWIIVILLLMLIGRLAIAAVKTGGELVLFDRHVLQLAREIVRENAKTRT
;
A
#
# COMPACT_ATOMS: atom_id res chain seq x y z
N MET A 1 71.09 9.20 21.07
CA MET A 1 70.24 8.84 19.91
C MET A 1 69.61 7.49 20.17
N ALA A 2 68.30 7.43 20.41
CA ALA A 2 67.54 6.19 20.52
C ALA A 2 66.30 6.36 19.63
N ARG A 3 66.30 5.68 18.48
CA ARG A 3 65.14 5.63 17.58
C ARG A 3 64.19 4.58 18.13
N TYR A 4 63.08 5.02 18.72
CA TYR A 4 61.95 4.14 18.98
C TYR A 4 61.29 3.80 17.65
N ALA A 5 61.62 2.62 17.11
CA ALA A 5 60.84 1.99 16.07
C ALA A 5 59.58 1.41 16.73
N PHE A 6 58.44 2.07 16.53
CA PHE A 6 57.14 1.47 16.80
C PHE A 6 57.01 0.24 15.89
N ASN A 7 57.06 -0.93 16.50
CA ASN A 7 56.86 -2.20 15.84
C ASN A 7 55.37 -2.28 15.44
N GLU A 8 55.10 -2.18 14.15
CA GLU A 8 53.78 -2.18 13.52
C GLU A 8 53.21 -3.61 13.49
N ASN A 9 53.02 -4.20 14.68
CA ASN A 9 52.32 -5.47 14.84
C ASN A 9 50.92 -5.16 15.38
N SER A 10 50.02 -4.73 14.50
CA SER A 10 48.60 -4.63 14.80
C SER A 10 48.07 -6.01 15.24
N PRO A 11 47.31 -6.13 16.34
CA PRO A 11 46.84 -7.43 16.82
C PRO A 11 45.83 -8.05 15.82
N PRO A 12 45.80 -9.39 15.66
CA PRO A 12 44.94 -10.10 14.69
C PRO A 12 43.43 -9.93 14.94
N THR A 13 43.05 -9.29 16.05
CA THR A 13 41.67 -8.96 16.40
C THR A 13 41.06 -7.87 15.53
N GLU A 14 41.84 -6.91 15.01
CA GLU A 14 41.29 -5.83 14.16
C GLU A 14 40.86 -6.33 12.77
N ALA A 15 41.62 -7.26 12.19
CA ALA A 15 41.27 -7.86 10.89
C ALA A 15 39.97 -8.69 10.95
N ARG A 16 39.72 -9.40 12.07
CA ARG A 16 38.51 -10.19 12.27
C ARG A 16 37.28 -9.32 12.55
N ALA A 17 37.45 -8.19 13.24
CA ALA A 17 36.40 -7.20 13.48
C ALA A 17 36.02 -6.41 12.21
N GLN A 18 36.97 -6.15 11.31
CA GLN A 18 36.68 -5.50 10.01
C GLN A 18 35.92 -6.43 9.05
N HIS A 19 36.16 -7.74 9.09
CA HIS A 19 35.45 -8.69 8.23
C HIS A 19 33.98 -8.89 8.66
N SER A 20 33.70 -8.89 9.97
CA SER A 20 32.33 -9.06 10.48
C SER A 20 31.43 -7.87 10.17
N THR A 21 31.96 -6.64 10.22
CA THR A 21 31.19 -5.43 9.89
C THR A 21 30.87 -5.34 8.40
N HIS A 22 31.79 -5.76 7.53
CA HIS A 22 31.56 -5.81 6.09
C HIS A 22 30.48 -6.84 5.70
N LEU A 23 30.51 -8.05 6.29
CA LEU A 23 29.47 -9.05 6.07
C LEU A 23 28.10 -8.57 6.54
N TRP A 24 28.05 -7.90 7.69
CA TRP A 24 26.81 -7.33 8.22
C TRP A 24 26.22 -6.24 7.29
N GLN A 25 27.06 -5.32 6.80
CA GLN A 25 26.63 -4.28 5.84
C GLN A 25 26.12 -4.89 4.53
N MET A 26 26.77 -5.95 4.03
CA MET A 26 26.35 -6.63 2.79
C MET A 26 24.99 -7.32 2.94
N VAL A 27 24.71 -7.92 4.11
CA VAL A 27 23.41 -8.51 4.43
C VAL A 27 22.30 -7.45 4.49
N VAL A 28 22.56 -6.33 5.19
CA VAL A 28 21.59 -5.22 5.30
C VAL A 28 21.27 -4.63 3.92
N ARG A 29 22.28 -4.48 3.06
CA ARG A 29 22.12 -4.02 1.68
C ARG A 29 21.35 -5.02 0.81
N GLY A 30 21.62 -6.32 0.97
CA GLY A 30 20.87 -7.38 0.30
C GLY A 30 19.39 -7.35 0.70
N PHE A 31 19.10 -7.18 1.99
CA PHE A 31 17.73 -7.06 2.50
C PHE A 31 17.03 -5.81 1.96
N GLY A 32 17.71 -4.66 1.91
CA GLY A 32 17.18 -3.44 1.30
C GLY A 32 16.83 -3.62 -0.18
N PHE A 33 17.68 -4.30 -0.94
CA PHE A 33 17.43 -4.60 -2.35
C PHE A 33 16.23 -5.53 -2.55
N VAL A 34 16.10 -6.58 -1.71
CA VAL A 34 14.93 -7.48 -1.73
C VAL A 34 13.65 -6.72 -1.39
N LEU A 35 13.66 -5.89 -0.34
CA LEU A 35 12.50 -5.06 0.03
C LEU A 35 12.10 -4.10 -1.09
N MET A 36 13.08 -3.48 -1.78
CA MET A 36 12.82 -2.62 -2.92
C MET A 36 12.15 -3.38 -4.07
N LEU A 37 12.66 -4.57 -4.41
CA LEU A 37 12.09 -5.44 -5.44
C LEU A 37 10.66 -5.87 -5.11
N VAL A 38 10.43 -6.29 -3.86
CA VAL A 38 9.10 -6.70 -3.40
C VAL A 38 8.13 -5.52 -3.43
N GLY A 39 8.54 -4.34 -2.94
CA GLY A 39 7.71 -3.14 -2.98
C GLY A 39 7.37 -2.71 -4.41
N LEU A 40 8.33 -2.78 -5.34
CA LEU A 40 8.10 -2.51 -6.75
C LEU A 40 7.15 -3.52 -7.39
N TRP A 41 7.33 -4.80 -7.09
CA TRP A 41 6.46 -5.87 -7.58
C TRP A 41 5.01 -5.65 -7.13
N ILE A 42 4.81 -5.35 -5.84
CA ILE A 42 3.48 -5.06 -5.28
C ILE A 42 2.89 -3.82 -5.94
N ALA A 43 3.66 -2.75 -6.15
CA ALA A 43 3.17 -1.55 -6.83
C ALA A 43 2.69 -1.85 -8.26
N LEU A 44 3.43 -2.68 -9.02
CA LEU A 44 3.01 -3.14 -10.33
C LEU A 44 1.73 -3.99 -10.25
N ALA A 45 1.65 -4.92 -9.30
CA ALA A 45 0.49 -5.76 -9.10
C ALA A 45 -0.76 -4.93 -8.79
N VAL A 46 -0.64 -3.90 -7.94
CA VAL A 46 -1.73 -2.97 -7.63
C VAL A 46 -2.18 -2.20 -8.87
N MET A 47 -1.23 -1.74 -9.71
CA MET A 47 -1.56 -1.04 -10.95
C MET A 47 -2.31 -1.95 -11.94
N LEU A 48 -1.88 -3.21 -12.06
CA LEU A 48 -2.55 -4.21 -12.90
C LEU A 48 -3.93 -4.57 -12.35
N GLU A 49 -4.08 -4.69 -11.03
CA GLU A 49 -5.36 -4.95 -10.38
C GLU A 49 -6.33 -3.78 -10.58
N ALA A 50 -5.85 -2.53 -10.47
CA ALA A 50 -6.64 -1.34 -10.78
C ALA A 50 -7.16 -1.36 -12.23
N TRP A 51 -6.28 -1.72 -13.17
CA TRP A 51 -6.62 -1.84 -14.58
C TRP A 51 -7.60 -2.99 -14.84
N SER A 52 -7.42 -4.12 -14.16
CA SER A 52 -8.31 -5.28 -14.20
C SER A 52 -9.71 -4.93 -13.71
N LEU A 53 -9.81 -4.20 -12.59
CA LEU A 53 -11.08 -3.71 -12.08
C LEU A 53 -11.78 -2.77 -13.04
N TYR A 54 -11.02 -1.92 -13.73
CA TYR A 54 -11.57 -1.01 -14.74
C TYR A 54 -12.13 -1.77 -15.96
N ARG A 55 -11.47 -2.83 -16.41
CA ARG A 55 -11.95 -3.64 -17.56
C ARG A 55 -13.06 -4.63 -17.20
N THR A 56 -13.04 -5.20 -16.01
CA THR A 56 -13.96 -6.25 -15.58
C THR A 56 -14.57 -5.94 -14.21
N PRO A 57 -15.77 -5.34 -14.15
CA PRO A 57 -16.40 -4.92 -12.89
C PRO A 57 -16.99 -6.07 -12.05
N ALA A 58 -16.75 -7.34 -12.44
CA ALA A 58 -17.34 -8.51 -11.78
C ALA A 58 -16.98 -8.64 -10.29
N GLY A 59 -15.80 -8.15 -9.86
CA GLY A 59 -15.43 -8.10 -8.44
C GLY A 59 -16.26 -7.10 -7.64
N ILE A 60 -16.59 -5.97 -8.26
CA ILE A 60 -17.34 -4.88 -7.64
C ILE A 60 -18.80 -5.29 -7.46
N GLU A 61 -19.37 -6.04 -8.40
CA GLU A 61 -20.72 -6.58 -8.26
C GLU A 61 -20.86 -7.55 -7.09
N ARG A 62 -19.86 -8.44 -6.89
CA ARG A 62 -19.84 -9.35 -5.75
C ARG A 62 -19.72 -8.59 -4.43
N MET A 63 -18.87 -7.57 -4.40
CA MET A 63 -18.68 -6.74 -3.21
C MET A 63 -19.92 -5.87 -2.92
N ALA A 64 -20.57 -5.33 -3.95
CA ALA A 64 -21.84 -4.63 -3.83
C ALA A 64 -22.94 -5.55 -3.28
N LYS A 65 -23.03 -6.81 -3.76
CA LYS A 65 -23.96 -7.81 -3.21
C LYS A 65 -23.64 -8.15 -1.76
N ALA A 66 -22.36 -8.24 -1.39
CA ALA A 66 -21.96 -8.49 -0.01
C ALA A 66 -22.29 -7.30 0.92
N ILE A 67 -22.03 -6.08 0.45
CA ILE A 67 -22.38 -4.84 1.16
C ILE A 67 -23.89 -4.71 1.32
N GLU A 68 -24.67 -4.98 0.27
CA GLU A 68 -26.13 -4.95 0.37
C GLU A 68 -26.66 -6.00 1.35
N ARG A 69 -26.11 -7.22 1.32
CA ARG A 69 -26.49 -8.28 2.26
C ARG A 69 -26.17 -7.91 3.72
N GLY A 70 -25.07 -7.17 3.95
CA GLY A 70 -24.66 -6.76 5.28
C GLY A 70 -25.31 -5.48 5.79
N SER A 71 -25.60 -4.53 4.90
CA SER A 71 -25.96 -3.15 5.27
C SER A 71 -27.31 -2.68 4.73
N ASN A 72 -27.96 -3.44 3.83
CA ASN A 72 -29.26 -3.11 3.22
C ASN A 72 -29.35 -1.63 2.79
N LEU A 73 -28.27 -1.11 2.17
CA LEU A 73 -28.12 0.31 1.85
C LEU A 73 -29.07 0.70 0.73
N ASP A 74 -29.25 -0.16 -0.27
CA ASP A 74 -30.17 0.08 -1.37
C ASP A 74 -31.62 0.08 -0.84
N GLN A 75 -31.96 -0.83 0.10
CA GLN A 75 -33.30 -0.87 0.70
C GLN A 75 -33.60 0.34 1.61
N THR A 76 -32.63 0.81 2.39
CA THR A 76 -32.82 1.98 3.27
C THR A 76 -32.96 3.27 2.47
N LEU A 77 -32.13 3.46 1.43
CA LEU A 77 -32.26 4.60 0.52
C LEU A 77 -33.57 4.55 -0.28
N ALA A 78 -33.98 3.37 -0.74
CA ALA A 78 -35.25 3.17 -1.44
C ALA A 78 -36.48 3.53 -0.58
N ARG A 79 -36.41 3.31 0.75
CA ARG A 79 -37.46 3.73 1.70
C ARG A 79 -37.48 5.24 1.90
N VAL A 80 -36.30 5.86 2.04
CA VAL A 80 -36.19 7.33 2.16
C VAL A 80 -36.70 7.99 0.88
N SER A 81 -36.27 7.52 -0.30
CA SER A 81 -36.73 8.04 -1.59
C SER A 81 -38.23 7.87 -1.78
N ARG A 82 -38.81 6.70 -1.47
CA ARG A 82 -40.27 6.49 -1.57
C ARG A 82 -41.07 7.40 -0.64
N ASN A 83 -40.58 7.63 0.59
CA ASN A 83 -41.22 8.53 1.53
C ASN A 83 -41.17 10.01 1.08
N THR A 84 -40.19 10.38 0.26
CA THR A 84 -40.11 11.71 -0.36
C THR A 84 -41.03 11.83 -1.59
N THR A 85 -41.36 10.72 -2.26
CA THR A 85 -42.02 10.77 -3.58
C THR A 85 -43.56 10.71 -3.58
N THR A 86 -44.30 10.25 -2.56
CA THR A 86 -45.80 10.33 -2.61
C THR A 86 -46.49 9.99 -1.27
N PRO A 87 -47.73 10.49 -0.98
CA PRO A 87 -48.78 10.72 -1.97
C PRO A 87 -49.58 12.04 -1.88
N ASP A 88 -49.63 12.74 -3.02
CA ASP A 88 -50.81 13.49 -3.46
C ASP A 88 -51.07 13.14 -4.93
N GLU A 89 -51.61 11.93 -5.16
CA GLU A 89 -52.55 11.68 -6.27
C GLU A 89 -53.17 10.29 -6.13
N ALA A 90 -54.49 10.28 -6.22
CA ALA A 90 -55.33 9.10 -6.23
C ALA A 90 -55.30 8.41 -7.61
N THR A 91 -55.60 7.12 -7.60
CA THR A 91 -56.15 6.33 -8.73
C THR A 91 -55.13 5.80 -9.74
N SER A 92 -54.78 4.51 -9.62
CA SER A 92 -55.16 3.48 -10.61
C SER A 92 -54.49 2.13 -10.30
N THR A 93 -55.33 1.17 -9.95
CA THR A 93 -55.37 -0.22 -10.47
C THR A 93 -54.09 -0.78 -11.10
N ALA A 94 -53.41 -1.70 -10.39
CA ALA A 94 -52.80 -2.88 -10.99
C ALA A 94 -52.46 -3.92 -9.90
N THR A 95 -53.35 -4.89 -9.74
CA THR A 95 -53.06 -6.19 -9.14
C THR A 95 -51.99 -6.88 -9.98
N VAL A 96 -50.81 -7.14 -9.41
CA VAL A 96 -49.81 -8.06 -9.97
C VAL A 96 -49.50 -9.11 -8.89
N PRO A 97 -49.54 -10.43 -9.22
CA PRO A 97 -49.52 -11.49 -8.23
C PRO A 97 -48.12 -11.72 -7.66
N ALA A 98 -48.09 -12.08 -6.38
CA ALA A 98 -46.90 -12.49 -5.64
C ALA A 98 -46.28 -13.75 -6.25
N VAL A 99 -45.04 -13.64 -6.74
CA VAL A 99 -44.14 -14.76 -7.04
C VAL A 99 -43.12 -14.88 -5.89
N PRO A 100 -42.87 -16.08 -5.34
CA PRO A 100 -42.04 -16.25 -4.16
C PRO A 100 -40.53 -16.27 -4.48
N ALA A 101 -39.77 -15.50 -3.70
CA ALA A 101 -38.46 -15.83 -3.14
C ALA A 101 -37.41 -16.56 -4.02
N ALA A 102 -36.92 -15.95 -5.11
CA ALA A 102 -35.63 -16.34 -5.70
C ALA A 102 -35.00 -15.30 -6.64
N ALA A 103 -35.24 -14.01 -6.46
CA ALA A 103 -34.48 -12.99 -7.16
C ALA A 103 -34.56 -11.70 -6.37
N ALA A 104 -33.52 -11.40 -5.60
CA ALA A 104 -33.24 -10.02 -5.21
C ALA A 104 -32.79 -9.27 -6.48
N GLU A 105 -33.72 -9.09 -7.43
CA GLU A 105 -33.71 -7.91 -8.26
C GLU A 105 -34.05 -6.77 -7.31
N THR A 106 -33.00 -6.22 -6.69
CA THR A 106 -33.06 -4.94 -6.01
C THR A 106 -33.50 -3.94 -7.05
N ASP A 107 -34.81 -3.71 -7.08
CA ASP A 107 -35.50 -2.73 -7.88
C ASP A 107 -34.74 -1.41 -7.68
N SER A 108 -33.97 -1.07 -8.71
CA SER A 108 -33.02 0.02 -8.67
C SER A 108 -33.85 1.28 -8.68
N VAL A 109 -34.10 1.87 -7.51
CA VAL A 109 -34.82 3.14 -7.39
C VAL A 109 -34.00 4.17 -8.19
N LEU A 110 -34.45 4.46 -9.41
CA LEU A 110 -33.78 5.28 -10.45
C LEU A 110 -32.55 4.68 -11.17
N GLY A 111 -32.36 3.36 -11.19
CA GLY A 111 -31.20 2.75 -11.89
C GLY A 111 -29.85 2.94 -11.19
N PHE A 112 -29.85 3.51 -9.97
CA PHE A 112 -28.65 3.72 -9.16
C PHE A 112 -28.57 2.69 -8.03
N ARG A 113 -27.47 1.90 -7.98
CA ARG A 113 -27.17 0.98 -6.88
C ARG A 113 -26.15 1.65 -5.96
N LEU A 114 -26.59 2.19 -4.83
CA LEU A 114 -25.71 2.85 -3.86
C LEU A 114 -24.64 1.87 -3.36
N SER A 115 -25.03 0.61 -3.15
CA SER A 115 -24.11 -0.49 -2.81
C SER A 115 -22.95 -0.64 -3.81
N TYR A 116 -23.21 -0.46 -5.11
CA TYR A 116 -22.19 -0.50 -6.17
C TYR A 116 -21.24 0.70 -6.12
N PHE A 117 -21.76 1.90 -5.86
CA PHE A 117 -20.95 3.10 -5.70
C PHE A 117 -20.06 3.02 -4.45
N VAL A 118 -20.60 2.55 -3.33
CA VAL A 118 -19.86 2.34 -2.08
C VAL A 118 -18.77 1.28 -2.27
N ALA A 119 -19.06 0.19 -3.00
CA ALA A 119 -18.06 -0.82 -3.34
C ALA A 119 -16.86 -0.22 -4.08
N TRP A 120 -17.09 0.64 -5.09
CA TRP A 120 -16.02 1.36 -5.79
C TRP A 120 -15.14 2.18 -4.85
N ILE A 121 -15.73 2.95 -3.94
CA ILE A 121 -14.99 3.78 -2.98
C ILE A 121 -14.09 2.89 -2.10
N ILE A 122 -14.64 1.81 -1.54
CA ILE A 122 -13.90 0.92 -0.65
C ILE A 122 -12.73 0.28 -1.40
N VAL A 123 -12.94 -0.17 -2.64
CA VAL A 123 -11.85 -0.78 -3.42
C VAL A 123 -10.75 0.24 -3.71
N ILE A 124 -11.09 1.44 -4.18
CA ILE A 124 -10.10 2.50 -4.44
C ILE A 124 -9.31 2.82 -3.16
N LEU A 125 -9.97 2.90 -2.01
CA LEU A 125 -9.31 3.10 -0.71
C LEU A 125 -8.33 1.97 -0.37
N LEU A 126 -8.72 0.71 -0.59
CA LEU A 126 -7.84 -0.43 -0.37
C LEU A 126 -6.61 -0.36 -1.29
N LEU A 127 -6.80 -0.08 -2.58
CA LEU A 127 -5.68 0.05 -3.53
C LEU A 127 -4.74 1.19 -3.13
N MET A 128 -5.30 2.33 -2.70
CA MET A 128 -4.49 3.45 -2.22
C MET A 128 -3.67 3.07 -0.98
N LEU A 129 -4.26 2.33 -0.04
CA LEU A 129 -3.56 1.86 1.16
C LEU A 129 -2.40 0.93 0.81
N ILE A 130 -2.64 -0.06 -0.07
CA ILE A 130 -1.62 -1.01 -0.51
C ILE A 130 -0.52 -0.29 -1.30
N GLY A 131 -0.90 0.62 -2.20
CA GLY A 131 0.04 1.45 -2.95
C GLY A 131 0.92 2.31 -2.03
N ARG A 132 0.35 2.91 -0.98
CA ARG A 132 1.11 3.68 0.01
C ARG A 132 2.10 2.81 0.79
N LEU A 133 1.71 1.60 1.17
CA LEU A 133 2.60 0.63 1.80
C LEU A 133 3.74 0.19 0.87
N ALA A 134 3.44 -0.02 -0.42
CA ALA A 134 4.45 -0.35 -1.42
C ALA A 134 5.48 0.77 -1.58
N ILE A 135 5.04 2.03 -1.68
CA ILE A 135 5.94 3.20 -1.76
C ILE A 135 6.81 3.29 -0.50
N ALA A 136 6.24 3.07 0.69
CA ALA A 136 6.99 3.07 1.93
C ALA A 136 8.08 1.97 1.92
N ALA A 137 7.75 0.76 1.48
CA ALA A 137 8.69 -0.36 1.39
C ALA A 137 9.82 -0.10 0.38
N VAL A 138 9.50 0.50 -0.78
CA VAL A 138 10.52 0.90 -1.76
C VAL A 138 11.45 1.97 -1.19
N LYS A 139 10.87 2.96 -0.49
CA LYS A 139 11.66 4.06 0.10
C LYS A 139 12.60 3.54 1.19
N THR A 140 12.11 2.72 2.11
CA THR A 140 12.94 2.13 3.17
C THR A 140 13.99 1.20 2.58
N GLY A 141 13.63 0.35 1.62
CA GLY A 141 14.57 -0.52 0.90
C GLY A 141 15.68 0.25 0.19
N GLY A 142 15.34 1.38 -0.44
CA GLY A 142 16.30 2.28 -1.08
C GLY A 142 17.26 2.96 -0.10
N GLU A 143 16.76 3.43 1.05
CA GLU A 143 17.60 4.01 2.11
C GLU A 143 18.60 2.99 2.66
N LEU A 144 18.16 1.75 2.91
CA LEU A 144 18.98 0.61 3.35
C LEU A 144 20.14 0.29 2.38
N VAL A 145 19.94 0.46 1.08
CA VAL A 145 20.98 0.24 0.06
C VAL A 145 21.97 1.42 0.01
N LEU A 146 21.52 2.63 0.30
CA LEU A 146 22.30 3.87 0.20
C LEU A 146 23.01 4.28 1.51
N PHE A 147 22.76 3.58 2.62
CA PHE A 147 23.33 3.89 3.94
C PHE A 147 24.85 4.09 3.92
N ASP A 148 25.56 3.31 3.10
CA ASP A 148 27.01 3.36 2.97
C ASP A 148 27.54 4.70 2.40
N ARG A 149 26.75 5.37 1.53
CA ARG A 149 27.15 6.66 0.94
C ARG A 149 27.15 7.79 1.94
N HIS A 150 26.19 7.81 2.87
CA HIS A 150 26.10 8.88 3.87
C HIS A 150 27.21 8.75 4.92
N VAL A 151 27.55 7.53 5.32
CA VAL A 151 28.65 7.27 6.26
C VAL A 151 30.00 7.63 5.65
N LEU A 152 30.21 7.34 4.36
CA LEU A 152 31.43 7.73 3.64
C LEU A 152 31.59 9.26 3.50
N GLN A 153 30.49 10.00 3.34
CA GLN A 153 30.52 11.46 3.29
C GLN A 153 30.88 12.06 4.65
N LEU A 154 30.26 11.56 5.73
CA LEU A 154 30.58 11.97 7.09
C LEU A 154 32.03 11.66 7.46
N ALA A 155 32.53 10.47 7.13
CA ALA A 155 33.92 10.11 7.35
C ALA A 155 34.88 11.03 6.57
N ARG A 156 34.54 11.39 5.34
CA ARG A 156 35.34 12.29 4.50
C ARG A 156 35.33 13.72 5.02
N GLU A 157 34.23 14.20 5.59
CA GLU A 157 34.16 15.52 6.23
C GLU A 157 34.96 15.58 7.53
N ILE A 158 34.86 14.55 8.38
CA ILE A 158 35.63 14.46 9.63
C ILE A 158 37.15 14.44 9.34
N VAL A 159 37.59 13.65 8.36
CA VAL A 159 39.01 13.60 7.95
C VAL A 159 39.47 14.96 7.42
N ARG A 160 38.61 15.66 6.67
CA ARG A 160 38.93 16.98 6.10
C ARG A 160 39.05 18.06 7.17
N GLU A 161 38.16 18.06 8.18
CA GLU A 161 38.28 18.96 9.33
C GLU A 161 39.51 18.64 10.18
N ASN A 162 39.79 17.36 10.45
CA ASN A 162 40.96 16.96 11.22
C ASN A 162 42.27 17.37 10.52
N ALA A 163 42.36 17.19 9.20
CA ALA A 163 43.52 17.62 8.41
C ALA A 163 43.70 19.15 8.42
N LYS A 164 42.61 19.92 8.41
CA LYS A 164 42.64 21.39 8.45
C LYS A 164 43.04 21.94 9.82
N THR A 165 42.80 21.19 10.90
CA THR A 165 43.11 21.63 12.27
C THR A 165 44.56 21.31 12.67
N ARG A 166 45.27 20.48 11.89
CA ARG A 166 46.64 20.01 12.20
C ARG A 166 47.74 20.81 11.47
N THR A 167 47.38 21.76 10.60
CA THR A 167 48.28 22.74 9.96
C THR A 167 48.15 24.09 10.65
#